data_AF-A0A959L938-F1
#
_entry.id   AF-A0A959L938-F1
#
_cell.length_a   1.000
_cell.length_b   1.000
_cell.length_c   1.000
_cell.angle_alpha   90.00
_cell.angle_beta   90.00
_cell.angle_gamma   90.00
#
_symmetry.space_group_name_H-M   'P 1'
#
loop_
_entity.id
_entity.type
_entity.pdbx_description
1 polymer ?
#
loop_
_entity_poly.entity_id
_entity_poly.type
_entity_poly.pdbx_seq_one_letter_code
_entity_poly.pdbx_strand_id
1 'polypeptide(L)'
;MKFSYKLVILLCLAGTVALQAQERYLGPFFDDVEVTSNVPYGQNFSIITAFVTGTSMKLPLLMDVYQPAGDTAEARPLAIVLHTGNFLPIQTNGGVTGEKTDSAVVEVCMRLARMGYVAVSADYRLGWNPLAESQPERAIGLINAAYRGVQDARTCIRYFKKDFAE
;
A
#
# COMPACT_ATOMS: atom_id res chain seq x y z
N MET A 1 64.43 -16.66 -7.86
CA MET A 1 63.21 -16.71 -7.01
C MET A 1 62.10 -17.37 -7.82
N LYS A 2 61.64 -18.56 -7.42
CA LYS A 2 60.55 -19.27 -8.14
C LYS A 2 59.21 -18.71 -7.66
N PHE A 3 58.55 -17.89 -8.47
CA PHE A 3 57.19 -17.42 -8.18
C PHE A 3 56.25 -18.65 -8.17
N SER A 4 55.69 -18.96 -7.00
CA SER A 4 54.82 -20.12 -6.84
C SER A 4 53.43 -19.80 -7.39
N TYR A 5 53.18 -20.17 -8.64
CA TYR A 5 51.88 -20.05 -9.34
C TYR A 5 50.71 -20.69 -8.57
N LYS A 6 51.00 -21.59 -7.63
CA LYS A 6 50.01 -22.17 -6.70
C LYS A 6 49.32 -21.12 -5.82
N LEU A 7 50.01 -20.02 -5.47
CA LEU A 7 49.45 -18.95 -4.65
C LEU A 7 48.45 -18.09 -5.45
N VAL A 8 48.72 -17.85 -6.74
CA VAL A 8 47.83 -17.09 -7.64
C VAL A 8 46.57 -17.92 -7.96
N ILE A 9 46.72 -19.23 -8.19
CA ILE A 9 45.58 -20.12 -8.44
C ILE A 9 44.67 -20.22 -7.20
N LEU A 10 45.25 -20.29 -6.00
CA LEU A 10 44.47 -20.31 -4.74
C LEU A 10 43.73 -18.98 -4.50
N LEU A 11 44.32 -17.84 -4.87
CA LEU A 11 43.68 -16.52 -4.78
C LEU A 11 42.53 -16.37 -5.79
N CYS A 12 42.67 -16.91 -7.00
CA CYS A 12 41.59 -16.93 -8.00
C CYS A 12 40.44 -17.88 -7.60
N LEU A 13 40.74 -19.00 -6.92
CA LEU A 13 39.73 -19.95 -6.44
C LEU A 13 39.01 -19.46 -5.17
N ALA A 14 39.67 -18.64 -4.34
CA ALA A 14 39.04 -17.95 -3.21
C ALA A 14 38.15 -16.77 -3.66
N GLY A 15 38.34 -16.28 -4.89
CA GLY A 15 37.52 -15.21 -5.48
C GLY A 15 36.13 -15.65 -5.97
N THR A 16 35.80 -16.95 -5.93
CA THR A 16 34.47 -17.45 -6.33
C THR A 16 33.50 -17.57 -5.16
N VAL A 17 33.69 -16.78 -4.09
CA VAL A 17 32.60 -16.59 -3.11
C VAL A 17 31.44 -16.02 -3.91
N ALA A 18 30.36 -16.79 -4.01
CA ALA A 18 29.23 -16.47 -4.86
C ALA A 18 28.74 -15.05 -4.55
N LEU A 19 28.94 -14.13 -5.50
CA LEU A 19 28.10 -12.94 -5.61
C LEU A 19 26.69 -13.44 -5.87
N GLN A 20 25.94 -13.76 -4.80
CA GLN A 20 24.50 -13.84 -4.93
C GLN A 20 24.02 -12.41 -5.13
N ALA A 21 23.81 -12.05 -6.40
CA ALA A 21 23.03 -10.89 -6.72
C ALA A 21 21.66 -11.10 -6.07
N GLN A 22 21.30 -10.22 -5.13
CA GLN A 22 20.00 -10.29 -4.52
C GLN A 22 18.93 -10.07 -5.58
N GLU A 23 17.98 -10.98 -5.69
CA GLU A 23 16.91 -10.88 -6.67
C GLU A 23 15.88 -9.87 -6.19
N ARG A 24 15.75 -8.78 -6.96
CA ARG A 24 14.78 -7.71 -6.70
C ARG A 24 13.37 -8.29 -6.64
N TYR A 25 12.53 -7.70 -5.80
CA TYR A 25 11.12 -8.08 -5.58
C TYR A 25 10.88 -9.37 -4.78
N LEU A 26 11.91 -10.16 -4.48
CA LEU A 26 11.76 -11.39 -3.68
C LEU A 26 12.14 -11.21 -2.21
N GLY A 27 13.01 -10.26 -1.90
CA GLY A 27 13.47 -9.96 -0.54
C GLY A 27 13.95 -8.52 -0.37
N PRO A 28 14.29 -8.09 0.86
CA PRO A 28 14.66 -6.70 1.16
C PRO A 28 15.95 -6.26 0.45
N PHE A 29 15.84 -5.49 -0.62
CA PHE A 29 16.94 -5.04 -1.48
C PHE A 29 17.43 -3.63 -1.15
N PHE A 30 16.53 -2.79 -0.62
CA PHE A 30 16.81 -1.42 -0.19
C PHE A 30 16.71 -1.31 1.33
N ASP A 31 17.60 -0.54 1.94
CA ASP A 31 17.63 -0.30 3.39
C ASP A 31 16.59 0.76 3.79
N ASP A 32 16.52 1.82 3.00
CA ASP A 32 15.72 3.02 3.27
C ASP A 32 14.48 3.11 2.38
N VAL A 33 13.41 3.68 2.95
CA VAL A 33 12.13 3.91 2.29
C VAL A 33 11.73 5.37 2.46
N GLU A 34 11.39 6.01 1.36
CA GLU A 34 10.78 7.33 1.31
C GLU A 34 9.26 7.19 1.36
N VAL A 35 8.62 7.99 2.22
CA VAL A 35 7.16 7.99 2.39
C VAL A 35 6.60 9.37 2.06
N THR A 36 5.72 9.43 1.07
CA THR A 36 4.94 10.63 0.74
C THR A 36 3.52 10.44 1.27
N SER A 37 3.19 11.15 2.35
CA SER A 37 1.90 11.01 3.02
C SER A 37 0.80 11.90 2.42
N ASN A 38 -0.44 11.44 2.56
CA ASN A 38 -1.66 12.19 2.24
C ASN A 38 -1.72 12.70 0.79
N VAL A 39 -1.20 11.91 -0.15
CA VAL A 39 -1.31 12.17 -1.59
C VAL A 39 -2.78 12.02 -2.00
N PRO A 40 -3.42 13.06 -2.54
CA PRO A 40 -4.79 12.94 -3.02
C PRO A 40 -4.82 12.17 -4.36
N TYR A 41 -5.49 11.03 -4.38
CA TYR A 41 -5.66 10.24 -5.61
C TYR A 41 -7.06 10.41 -6.25
N GLY A 42 -7.99 11.02 -5.53
CA GLY A 42 -9.35 11.23 -5.99
C GLY A 42 -10.20 12.03 -5.00
N GLN A 43 -11.47 12.19 -5.33
CA GLN A 43 -12.47 12.80 -4.45
C GLN A 43 -13.85 12.29 -4.81
N ASN A 44 -14.69 12.01 -3.81
CA ASN A 44 -16.04 11.49 -4.04
C ASN A 44 -16.98 11.86 -2.89
N PHE A 45 -18.29 11.77 -3.12
CA PHE A 45 -19.29 11.96 -2.07
C PHE A 45 -19.23 10.80 -1.07
N SER A 46 -19.02 11.15 0.20
CA SER A 46 -18.90 10.22 1.31
C SER A 46 -20.15 10.27 2.17
N ILE A 47 -20.82 9.12 2.32
CA ILE A 47 -22.07 9.03 3.06
C ILE A 47 -21.84 9.08 4.57
N ILE A 48 -20.60 8.84 5.04
CA ILE A 48 -20.32 8.84 6.46
C ILE A 48 -20.60 10.18 7.13
N THR A 49 -20.43 11.26 6.36
CA THR A 49 -20.76 12.62 6.80
C THR A 49 -22.24 12.81 7.06
N ALA A 50 -23.11 12.04 6.40
CA ALA A 50 -24.56 12.12 6.59
C ALA A 50 -24.98 11.62 7.98
N PHE A 51 -24.20 10.71 8.60
CA PHE A 51 -24.49 10.25 9.97
C PHE A 51 -24.23 11.31 11.04
N VAL A 52 -23.44 12.35 10.72
CA VAL A 52 -23.10 13.44 11.65
C VAL A 52 -23.85 14.73 11.28
N THR A 53 -23.89 15.04 9.99
CA THR A 53 -24.37 16.34 9.48
C THR A 53 -25.72 16.27 8.78
N GLY A 54 -26.28 15.07 8.57
CA GLY A 54 -27.51 14.86 7.82
C GLY A 54 -27.36 14.96 6.29
N THR A 55 -26.18 15.30 5.77
CA THR A 55 -25.93 15.37 4.32
C THR A 55 -24.64 14.66 3.91
N SER A 56 -24.58 14.18 2.68
CA SER A 56 -23.34 13.63 2.10
C SER A 56 -22.47 14.77 1.57
N MET A 57 -21.18 14.75 1.92
CA MET A 57 -20.21 15.73 1.47
C MET A 57 -19.14 15.10 0.58
N LYS A 58 -18.59 15.88 -0.35
CA LYS A 58 -17.47 15.46 -1.19
C LYS A 58 -16.18 15.55 -0.39
N LEU A 59 -15.51 14.41 -0.21
CA LEU A 59 -14.24 14.32 0.53
C LEU A 59 -13.12 13.87 -0.39
N PRO A 60 -11.86 14.29 -0.13
CA PRO A 60 -10.70 13.75 -0.80
C PRO A 60 -10.50 12.28 -0.41
N LEU A 61 -9.94 11.51 -1.35
CA LEU A 61 -9.44 10.17 -1.11
C LEU A 61 -7.91 10.26 -1.11
N LEU A 62 -7.32 9.87 0.01
CA LEU A 62 -5.90 10.06 0.29
C LEU A 62 -5.17 8.71 0.32
N MET A 63 -3.87 8.76 0.04
CA MET A 63 -2.99 7.60 0.18
C MET A 63 -1.62 8.02 0.68
N ASP A 64 -0.90 7.08 1.25
CA ASP A 64 0.53 7.20 1.54
C ASP A 64 1.29 6.32 0.55
N VAL A 65 2.30 6.90 -0.09
CA VAL A 65 3.12 6.22 -1.11
C VAL A 65 4.49 5.94 -0.52
N TYR A 66 4.89 4.67 -0.55
CA TYR A 66 6.13 4.13 -0.01
C TYR A 66 7.01 3.67 -1.17
N GLN A 67 8.21 4.22 -1.26
CA GLN A 67 9.15 3.93 -2.34
C GLN A 67 10.56 3.71 -1.78
N PRO A 68 11.35 2.80 -2.38
CA PRO A 68 12.76 2.67 -2.01
C PRO A 68 13.54 3.96 -2.29
N ALA A 69 14.39 4.36 -1.34
CA ALA A 69 15.27 5.52 -1.52
C ALA A 69 16.41 5.19 -2.51
N GLY A 70 16.72 6.12 -3.41
CA GLY A 70 17.83 5.96 -4.37
C GLY A 70 17.62 4.91 -5.47
N ASP A 71 16.40 4.38 -5.63
CA ASP A 71 16.06 3.44 -6.70
C ASP A 71 16.01 4.14 -8.06
N THR A 72 16.81 3.66 -9.00
CA THR A 72 16.95 4.26 -10.34
C THR A 72 16.06 3.59 -11.39
N ALA A 73 15.22 2.64 -11.02
CA ALA A 73 14.42 1.92 -12.00
C ALA A 73 13.15 2.69 -12.39
N GLU A 74 12.94 2.78 -13.70
CA GLU A 74 11.85 3.54 -14.29
C GLU A 74 10.50 2.81 -14.19
N ALA A 75 10.51 1.48 -14.32
CA ALA A 75 9.30 0.65 -14.27
C ALA A 75 9.30 -0.25 -13.02
N ARG A 76 8.53 0.16 -12.01
CA ARG A 76 8.43 -0.54 -10.72
C ARG A 76 7.02 -1.13 -10.55
N PRO A 77 6.89 -2.37 -10.06
CA PRO A 77 5.60 -2.95 -9.75
C PRO A 77 4.90 -2.16 -8.65
N LEU A 78 3.61 -1.89 -8.85
CA LEU A 78 2.74 -1.21 -7.91
C LEU A 78 2.01 -2.23 -7.03
N ALA A 79 2.02 -2.03 -5.71
CA ALA A 79 1.21 -2.77 -4.76
C ALA A 79 0.28 -1.82 -4.00
N ILE A 80 -1.04 -1.94 -4.24
CA ILE A 80 -2.06 -1.15 -3.52
C ILE A 80 -2.57 -2.00 -2.36
N VAL A 81 -2.36 -1.52 -1.15
CA VAL A 81 -2.79 -2.12 0.11
C VAL A 81 -3.96 -1.29 0.65
N LEU A 82 -5.06 -1.98 0.97
CA LEU A 82 -6.25 -1.37 1.55
C LEU A 82 -6.41 -1.87 2.98
N HIS A 83 -6.61 -0.95 3.91
CA HIS A 83 -6.80 -1.26 5.32
C HIS A 83 -8.11 -2.02 5.57
N THR A 84 -8.20 -2.68 6.72
CA THR A 84 -9.44 -3.36 7.15
C THR A 84 -10.43 -2.35 7.77
N GLY A 85 -11.34 -2.79 8.64
CA GLY A 85 -12.17 -1.87 9.42
C GLY A 85 -13.63 -1.81 9.01
N ASN A 86 -14.12 -2.82 8.26
CA ASN A 86 -15.55 -3.02 8.02
C ASN A 86 -16.25 -1.78 7.41
N PHE A 87 -15.52 -0.99 6.62
CA PHE A 87 -15.99 0.28 6.08
C PHE A 87 -16.54 1.26 7.14
N LEU A 88 -15.98 1.24 8.35
CA LEU A 88 -16.34 2.11 9.47
C LEU A 88 -15.05 2.71 10.08
N PRO A 89 -15.12 3.91 10.68
CA PRO A 89 -14.01 4.49 11.44
C PRO A 89 -13.56 3.55 12.54
N ILE A 90 -12.26 3.56 12.86
CA ILE A 90 -11.68 2.68 13.88
C ILE A 90 -12.40 2.76 15.23
N GLN A 91 -12.95 3.93 15.57
CA GLN A 91 -13.68 4.15 16.82
C GLN A 91 -15.02 3.40 16.89
N THR A 92 -15.60 3.01 15.75
CA THR A 92 -16.94 2.41 15.66
C THR A 92 -16.99 1.11 14.88
N ASN A 93 -15.87 0.62 14.35
CA ASN A 93 -15.84 -0.57 13.51
C ASN A 93 -15.79 -1.90 14.26
N GLY A 94 -15.65 -1.87 15.60
CA GLY A 94 -15.60 -3.05 16.45
C GLY A 94 -14.26 -3.80 16.43
N GLY A 95 -13.22 -3.23 15.81
CA GLY A 95 -11.87 -3.76 15.74
C GLY A 95 -10.83 -2.79 16.31
N VAL A 96 -9.55 -3.13 16.13
CA VAL A 96 -8.38 -2.34 16.56
C VAL A 96 -7.58 -1.78 15.38
N THR A 97 -8.12 -1.91 14.17
CA THR A 97 -7.54 -1.49 12.90
C THR A 97 -8.64 -0.90 12.03
N GLY A 98 -8.31 -0.01 11.11
CA GLY A 98 -9.25 0.55 10.14
C GLY A 98 -8.77 1.80 9.43
N GLU A 99 -7.46 2.03 9.36
CA GLU A 99 -6.89 3.26 8.82
C GLU A 99 -5.68 2.95 7.93
N LYS A 100 -5.41 3.79 6.92
CA LYS A 100 -4.20 3.64 6.08
C LYS A 100 -2.88 3.68 6.87
N THR A 101 -2.90 4.25 8.07
CA THR A 101 -1.77 4.36 8.99
C THR A 101 -1.69 3.22 10.02
N ASP A 102 -2.55 2.21 9.92
CA ASP A 102 -2.47 1.02 10.77
C ASP A 102 -1.08 0.39 10.69
N SER A 103 -0.50 0.01 11.83
CA SER A 103 0.87 -0.51 11.90
C SER A 103 1.12 -1.72 11.00
N ALA A 104 0.14 -2.62 10.87
CA ALA A 104 0.23 -3.77 9.97
C ALA A 104 0.25 -3.35 8.49
N VAL A 105 -0.53 -2.34 8.11
CA VAL A 105 -0.57 -1.81 6.74
C VAL A 105 0.75 -1.10 6.41
N VAL A 106 1.22 -0.25 7.33
CA VAL A 106 2.52 0.43 7.22
C VAL A 106 3.65 -0.59 7.07
N GLU A 107 3.70 -1.62 7.90
CA GLU A 107 4.76 -2.63 7.84
C GLU A 107 4.74 -3.41 6.51
N VAL A 108 3.56 -3.76 6.00
CA VAL A 108 3.43 -4.40 4.68
C VAL A 108 3.96 -3.48 3.58
N CYS A 109 3.56 -2.20 3.58
CA CYS A 109 4.04 -1.23 2.60
C CYS A 109 5.56 -1.01 2.68
N MET A 110 6.12 -0.90 3.89
CA MET A 110 7.56 -0.77 4.11
C MET A 110 8.33 -1.98 3.57
N ARG A 111 7.86 -3.21 3.82
CA ARG A 111 8.51 -4.42 3.29
C ARG A 111 8.49 -4.48 1.77
N LEU A 112 7.35 -4.18 1.17
CA LEU A 112 7.21 -4.14 -0.29
C LEU A 112 8.11 -3.06 -0.89
N ALA A 113 8.17 -1.86 -0.29
CA ALA A 113 9.06 -0.80 -0.74
C ALA A 113 10.54 -1.21 -0.65
N ARG A 114 10.96 -1.85 0.44
CA ARG A 114 12.31 -2.41 0.57
C ARG A 114 12.62 -3.51 -0.44
N MET A 115 11.62 -4.24 -0.93
CA MET A 115 11.77 -5.21 -2.03
C MET A 115 11.87 -4.54 -3.41
N GLY A 116 11.61 -3.23 -3.50
CA GLY A 116 11.69 -2.44 -4.73
C GLY A 116 10.34 -2.04 -5.34
N TYR A 117 9.22 -2.38 -4.70
CA TYR A 117 7.89 -1.99 -5.18
C TYR A 117 7.61 -0.51 -4.91
N VAL A 118 6.71 0.07 -5.70
CA VAL A 118 5.94 1.23 -5.23
C VAL A 118 4.77 0.66 -4.42
N ALA A 119 4.80 0.81 -3.10
CA ALA A 119 3.72 0.34 -2.25
C ALA A 119 2.84 1.51 -1.82
N VAL A 120 1.54 1.29 -1.77
CA VAL A 120 0.55 2.34 -1.49
C VAL A 120 -0.41 1.88 -0.43
N SER A 121 -0.57 2.67 0.61
CA SER A 121 -1.65 2.52 1.58
C SER A 121 -2.72 3.55 1.29
N ALA A 122 -3.89 3.12 0.80
CA ALA A 122 -4.94 4.03 0.34
C ALA A 122 -6.20 3.97 1.23
N ASP A 123 -6.71 5.15 1.59
CA ASP A 123 -8.04 5.29 2.18
C ASP A 123 -9.11 5.05 1.12
N TYR A 124 -10.30 4.66 1.56
CA TYR A 124 -11.50 4.49 0.72
C TYR A 124 -12.74 4.97 1.47
N ARG A 125 -13.85 5.19 0.75
CA ARG A 125 -15.09 5.67 1.41
C ARG A 125 -15.60 4.68 2.44
N LEU A 126 -15.79 5.19 3.64
CA LEU A 126 -16.44 4.52 4.75
C LEU A 126 -17.93 4.89 4.82
N GLY A 127 -18.66 4.16 5.66
CA GLY A 127 -20.01 4.46 6.07
C GLY A 127 -21.02 3.40 5.63
N TRP A 128 -21.70 2.83 6.62
CA TRP A 128 -22.97 2.10 6.53
C TRP A 128 -23.61 2.09 7.93
N ASN A 129 -24.86 1.66 8.08
CA ASN A 129 -25.54 1.63 9.37
C ASN A 129 -25.47 0.21 10.01
N PRO A 130 -24.55 -0.05 10.97
CA PRO A 130 -24.49 -1.32 11.67
C PRO A 130 -25.60 -1.50 12.72
N LEU A 131 -26.36 -0.46 13.03
CA LEU A 131 -27.44 -0.46 14.01
C LEU A 131 -28.82 -0.51 13.35
N ALA A 132 -28.92 -0.71 12.03
CA ALA A 132 -30.21 -0.89 11.37
C ALA A 132 -30.97 -2.07 12.00
N GLU A 133 -32.28 -1.93 12.15
CA GLU A 133 -33.12 -2.83 12.95
C GLU A 133 -33.06 -4.27 12.40
N SER A 134 -33.19 -4.40 11.09
CA SER A 134 -33.23 -5.71 10.44
C SER A 134 -31.85 -6.15 9.92
N GLN A 135 -31.61 -7.46 9.96
CA GLN A 135 -30.39 -8.06 9.39
C GLN A 135 -30.25 -7.81 7.87
N PRO A 136 -31.32 -7.85 7.05
CA PRO A 136 -31.25 -7.49 5.64
C PRO A 136 -30.78 -6.05 5.38
N GLU A 137 -31.25 -5.06 6.14
CA GLU A 137 -30.83 -3.65 5.96
C GLU A 137 -29.35 -3.47 6.27
N ARG A 138 -28.86 -4.09 7.35
CA ARG A 138 -27.43 -4.10 7.70
C ARG A 138 -26.60 -4.71 6.57
N ALA A 139 -27.03 -5.85 6.03
CA ALA A 139 -26.35 -6.52 4.93
C ALA A 139 -26.27 -5.65 3.67
N ILE A 140 -27.39 -5.05 3.26
CA ILE A 140 -27.44 -4.14 2.10
C ILE A 140 -26.54 -2.92 2.33
N GLY A 141 -26.55 -2.34 3.52
CA GLY A 141 -25.70 -1.21 3.89
C GLY A 141 -24.21 -1.53 3.72
N LEU A 142 -23.78 -2.67 4.25
CA LEU A 142 -22.39 -3.13 4.15
C LEU A 142 -21.99 -3.44 2.70
N ILE A 143 -22.85 -4.09 1.92
CA ILE A 143 -22.60 -4.36 0.50
C ILE A 143 -22.41 -3.06 -0.28
N ASN A 144 -23.25 -2.05 -0.02
CA ASN A 144 -23.12 -0.74 -0.65
C ASN A 144 -21.81 -0.02 -0.25
N ALA A 145 -21.36 -0.19 1.00
CA ALA A 145 -20.07 0.34 1.44
C ALA A 145 -18.91 -0.34 0.70
N ALA A 146 -18.93 -1.66 0.59
CA ALA A 146 -17.94 -2.41 -0.19
C ALA A 146 -17.93 -2.00 -1.66
N TYR A 147 -19.09 -1.79 -2.27
CA TYR A 147 -19.20 -1.31 -3.65
C TYR A 147 -18.52 0.06 -3.85
N ARG A 148 -18.71 1.00 -2.92
CA ARG A 148 -18.01 2.28 -2.93
C ARG A 148 -16.50 2.11 -2.79
N GLY A 149 -16.04 1.26 -1.86
CA GLY A 149 -14.62 0.96 -1.69
C GLY A 149 -13.97 0.41 -2.96
N VAL A 150 -14.67 -0.47 -3.69
CA VAL A 150 -14.21 -1.00 -4.98
C VAL A 150 -14.09 0.10 -6.05
N GLN A 151 -15.02 1.06 -6.09
CA GLN A 151 -14.93 2.20 -7.00
C GLN A 151 -13.71 3.09 -6.69
N ASP A 152 -13.41 3.25 -5.41
CA ASP A 152 -12.30 4.08 -4.94
C ASP A 152 -10.96 3.39 -5.23
N ALA A 153 -10.86 2.08 -4.99
CA ALA A 153 -9.71 1.27 -5.40
C ALA A 153 -9.46 1.34 -6.92
N ARG A 154 -10.52 1.24 -7.74
CA ARG A 154 -10.42 1.44 -9.20
C ARG A 154 -9.98 2.85 -9.58
N THR A 155 -10.32 3.85 -8.78
CA THR A 155 -9.87 5.24 -8.99
C THR A 155 -8.39 5.38 -8.66
N CYS A 156 -7.92 4.77 -7.57
CA CYS A 156 -6.49 4.70 -7.23
C CYS A 156 -5.68 3.99 -8.34
N ILE A 157 -6.18 2.86 -8.88
CA ILE A 157 -5.55 2.19 -10.03
C ILE A 157 -5.45 3.12 -11.25
N ARG A 158 -6.52 3.87 -11.56
CA ARG A 158 -6.51 4.82 -12.69
C ARG A 158 -5.54 5.97 -12.46
N TYR A 159 -5.40 6.44 -11.22
CA TYR A 159 -4.43 7.46 -10.84
C TYR A 159 -3.02 7.01 -11.23
N PHE A 160 -2.57 5.83 -10.78
CA PHE A 160 -1.22 5.34 -11.10
C PHE A 160 -1.03 4.96 -12.56
N LYS A 161 -2.08 4.45 -13.23
CA LYS A 161 -2.00 4.20 -14.68
C LYS A 161 -1.81 5.48 -15.49
N LYS A 162 -2.41 6.59 -15.04
CA LYS A 162 -2.23 7.90 -15.66
C LYS A 162 -0.83 8.43 -15.38
N ASP A 163 -0.41 8.42 -14.12
CA ASP A 163 0.92 8.86 -13.68
C ASP A 163 2.05 8.12 -14.41
N PHE A 164 1.92 6.80 -14.63
CA PHE A 164 2.90 6.01 -15.38
C PHE A 164 2.93 6.32 -16.89
N ALA A 165 1.87 6.87 -17.46
CA ALA A 165 1.75 7.12 -18.90
C ALA A 165 2.13 8.56 -19.31
N GLU A 166 2.23 9.48 -18.34
CA GLU A 166 2.62 10.88 -18.51
C GLU A 166 4.13 11.06 -18.28
#